data_AF-A0A6G2JV19-F1
#
_entry.id   AF-A0A6G2JV19-F1
#
_cell.length_a   1.000
_cell.length_b   1.000
_cell.length_c   1.000
_cell.angle_alpha   90.00
_cell.angle_beta   90.00
_cell.angle_gamma   90.00
#
_symmetry.space_group_name_H-M   'P 1'
#
loop_
_entity.id
_entity.type
_entity.pdbx_description
1 polymer ?
#
loop_
_entity_poly.entity_id
_entity_poly.type
_entity_poly.pdbx_seq_one_letter_code
_entity_poly.pdbx_strand_id
1 'polypeptide(L)'
;MPPRCSEPRPAAASRHRDCIDAAQIASRPVREHDSPSDLSATVEPGHDWSAVERAAAAMRRLNQALANRRVDDEVLDEITATVEATAARLEQGTLRVKIDDMLSRPYLREIYEGQYFPLPLEPGDEIEFDPFSIGGGTLHPASVNVRYFKESDDAVTGEAVVDPMFAGPPERTHGGVVALIIDELMGALNRMRGRQAYTGRLTVHYRAATPLGVPLHLRAWIESTSGRKIVQHAEVHGPEGLCVNAEGLFILRADAPPIPEG
;
A
#
# COMPACT_ATOMS: atom_id res chain seq x y z
N MET A 1 5.93 -33.69 -64.37
CA MET A 1 6.37 -32.67 -63.39
C MET A 1 5.74 -33.02 -62.05
N PRO A 2 6.55 -33.19 -60.99
CA PRO A 2 6.09 -33.63 -59.67
C PRO A 2 5.41 -32.48 -58.89
N PRO A 3 4.56 -32.79 -57.89
CA PRO A 3 3.99 -31.77 -57.01
C PRO A 3 5.09 -31.18 -56.12
N ARG A 4 5.08 -29.86 -55.92
CA ARG A 4 6.00 -29.17 -55.00
C ARG A 4 5.65 -29.56 -53.56
N CYS A 5 6.55 -30.25 -52.87
CA CYS A 5 6.53 -30.36 -51.42
C CYS A 5 6.66 -28.96 -50.81
N SER A 6 5.68 -28.57 -49.99
CA SER A 6 5.77 -27.42 -49.10
C SER A 6 6.79 -27.70 -48.00
N GLU A 7 7.74 -26.79 -47.82
CA GLU A 7 8.67 -26.81 -46.68
C GLU A 7 7.89 -26.71 -45.34
N PRO A 8 8.31 -27.43 -44.29
CA PRO A 8 7.70 -27.31 -42.98
C PRO A 8 8.09 -25.96 -42.36
N ARG A 9 7.08 -25.21 -41.88
CA ARG A 9 7.30 -24.00 -41.05
C ARG A 9 8.14 -24.38 -39.83
N PRO A 10 9.16 -23.59 -39.45
CA PRO A 10 9.88 -23.83 -38.21
C PRO A 10 8.89 -23.74 -37.03
N ALA A 11 8.94 -24.75 -36.17
CA ALA A 11 8.15 -24.81 -34.95
C ALA A 11 8.42 -23.55 -34.12
N ALA A 12 7.35 -22.89 -33.68
CA ALA A 12 7.45 -21.78 -32.75
C ALA A 12 8.22 -22.24 -31.51
N ALA A 13 9.38 -21.63 -31.26
CA ALA A 13 10.10 -21.80 -30.02
C ALA A 13 9.14 -21.50 -28.86
N SER A 14 8.90 -22.52 -28.05
CA SER A 14 8.16 -22.45 -26.80
C SER A 14 8.78 -21.35 -25.94
N ARG A 15 8.15 -20.17 -25.90
CA ARG A 15 8.44 -19.15 -24.90
C ARG A 15 8.09 -19.77 -23.55
N HIS A 16 9.09 -20.23 -22.81
CA HIS A 16 8.91 -20.52 -21.39
C HIS A 16 8.41 -19.23 -20.76
N ARG A 17 7.12 -19.22 -20.42
CA ARG A 17 6.61 -18.25 -19.48
C ARG A 17 7.13 -18.74 -18.14
N ASP A 18 8.24 -18.16 -17.70
CA ASP A 18 8.60 -18.16 -16.29
C ASP A 18 7.57 -17.28 -15.58
N CYS A 19 6.35 -17.81 -15.47
CA CYS A 19 5.38 -17.32 -14.51
C CYS A 19 6.02 -17.55 -13.14
N ILE A 20 6.12 -16.50 -12.33
CA ILE A 20 6.43 -16.62 -10.90
C ILE A 20 5.58 -17.78 -10.37
N ASP A 21 6.24 -18.86 -9.97
CA ASP A 21 5.56 -20.07 -9.55
C ASP A 21 4.73 -19.72 -8.30
N ALA A 22 3.41 -19.86 -8.38
CA ALA A 22 2.54 -19.60 -7.24
C ALA A 22 2.94 -20.44 -6.01
N ALA A 23 3.61 -21.58 -6.21
CA ALA A 23 4.19 -22.39 -5.15
C ALA A 23 5.37 -21.71 -4.42
N GLN A 24 6.16 -20.87 -5.11
CA GLN A 24 7.23 -20.08 -4.49
C GLN A 24 6.68 -18.95 -3.62
N ILE A 25 5.55 -18.34 -3.99
CA ILE A 25 4.88 -17.33 -3.14
C ILE A 25 4.27 -18.01 -1.91
N ALA A 26 3.59 -19.15 -2.09
CA ALA A 26 2.90 -19.87 -1.03
C ALA A 26 3.84 -20.51 0.02
N SER A 27 5.11 -20.75 -0.32
CA SER A 27 6.10 -21.33 0.59
C SER A 27 6.83 -20.31 1.47
N ARG A 28 6.60 -18.99 1.26
CA ARG A 28 7.17 -17.94 2.11
C ARG A 28 6.42 -17.90 3.45
N PRO A 29 7.10 -18.08 4.59
CA PRO A 29 6.44 -18.05 5.89
C PRO A 29 5.92 -16.63 6.18
N VAL A 30 4.60 -16.48 6.24
CA VAL A 30 3.98 -15.33 6.92
C VAL A 30 3.95 -15.70 8.40
N ARG A 31 4.88 -15.16 9.20
CA ARG A 31 4.78 -15.31 10.66
C ARG A 31 3.64 -14.43 11.16
N GLU A 32 2.54 -15.07 11.53
CA GLU A 32 1.48 -14.47 12.34
C GLU A 32 1.87 -14.61 13.82
N HIS A 33 1.76 -13.52 14.59
CA HIS A 33 1.87 -13.60 16.05
C HIS A 33 0.46 -13.71 16.63
N ASP A 34 0.14 -14.85 17.22
CA ASP A 34 -1.17 -15.15 17.81
C ASP A 34 -1.43 -14.38 19.13
N SER A 35 -0.39 -13.82 19.76
CA SER A 35 -0.51 -13.11 21.05
C SER A 35 0.45 -11.93 21.22
N PRO A 36 0.05 -10.85 21.94
CA PRO A 36 0.95 -9.74 22.30
C PRO A 36 2.15 -10.18 23.15
N SER A 37 2.05 -11.33 23.84
CA SER A 37 3.15 -11.89 24.65
C SER A 37 4.31 -12.48 23.84
N ASP A 38 4.11 -12.76 22.55
CA ASP A 38 5.18 -13.22 21.65
C ASP A 38 6.04 -12.06 21.10
N LEU A 39 5.72 -10.81 21.44
CA LEU A 39 6.40 -9.61 20.96
C LEU A 39 7.71 -9.30 21.72
N SER A 40 8.21 -10.24 22.52
CA SER A 40 9.45 -10.08 23.30
C SER A 40 10.75 -10.21 22.50
N ALA A 41 10.68 -10.20 21.17
CA ALA A 41 11.86 -10.21 20.32
C ALA A 41 12.66 -8.92 20.54
N THR A 42 13.89 -9.08 21.02
CA THR A 42 14.94 -8.07 21.01
C THR A 42 15.10 -7.56 19.59
N VAL A 43 14.55 -6.38 19.30
CA VAL A 43 14.79 -5.66 18.05
C VAL A 43 16.27 -5.29 18.03
N GLU A 44 17.02 -5.89 17.11
CA GLU A 44 18.42 -5.54 16.86
C GLU A 44 18.51 -4.03 16.56
N PRO A 45 19.22 -3.24 17.38
CA PRO A 45 19.40 -1.82 17.11
C PRO A 45 20.32 -1.66 15.89
N GLY A 46 19.82 -1.12 14.77
CA GLY A 46 20.72 -0.75 13.67
C GLY A 46 20.20 -0.79 12.23
N HIS A 47 18.90 -0.96 11.97
CA HIS A 47 18.43 -0.86 10.58
C HIS A 47 18.41 0.61 10.14
N ASP A 48 19.30 0.98 9.20
CA ASP A 48 19.23 2.28 8.53
C ASP A 48 18.01 2.32 7.60
N TRP A 49 16.86 2.75 8.14
CA TRP A 49 15.62 2.92 7.38
C TRP A 49 15.78 3.89 6.21
N SER A 50 16.75 4.82 6.29
CA SER A 50 17.02 5.74 5.19
C SER A 50 17.61 5.01 3.96
N ALA A 51 18.35 3.92 4.15
CA ALA A 51 18.84 3.10 3.05
C ALA A 51 17.69 2.35 2.37
N VAL A 52 16.78 1.77 3.15
CA VAL A 52 15.57 1.10 2.64
C VAL A 52 14.70 2.09 1.89
N GLU A 53 14.49 3.29 2.44
CA GLU A 53 13.71 4.34 1.80
C GLU A 53 14.31 4.78 0.47
N ARG A 54 15.63 5.03 0.40
CA ARG A 54 16.32 5.36 -0.85
C ARG A 54 16.17 4.25 -1.89
N ALA A 55 16.31 2.99 -1.47
CA ALA A 55 16.15 1.85 -2.37
C ALA A 55 14.70 1.73 -2.87
N ALA A 56 13.71 1.85 -1.99
CA ALA A 56 12.30 1.82 -2.34
C ALA A 56 11.92 2.96 -3.30
N ALA A 57 12.44 4.18 -3.06
CA ALA A 57 12.26 5.31 -3.97
C ALA A 57 12.87 5.07 -5.35
N ALA A 58 14.08 4.48 -5.41
CA ALA A 58 14.71 4.10 -6.68
C ALA A 58 13.89 3.05 -7.45
N MET A 59 13.33 2.05 -6.74
CA MET A 59 12.44 1.06 -7.33
C MET A 59 11.13 1.67 -7.84
N ARG A 60 10.49 2.57 -7.08
CA ARG A 60 9.31 3.30 -7.55
C ARG A 60 9.61 4.07 -8.83
N ARG A 61 10.73 4.79 -8.89
CA ARG A 61 11.17 5.49 -10.10
C ARG A 61 11.39 4.55 -11.28
N LEU A 62 11.99 3.37 -11.05
CA LEU A 62 12.17 2.37 -12.10
C LEU A 62 10.83 1.83 -12.61
N ASN A 63 9.90 1.49 -11.71
CA ASN A 63 8.56 1.03 -12.06
C ASN A 63 7.80 2.06 -12.90
N GLN A 64 7.83 3.33 -12.48
CA GLN A 64 7.23 4.44 -13.21
C GLN A 64 7.85 4.62 -14.61
N ALA A 65 9.18 4.51 -14.71
CA ALA A 65 9.86 4.64 -15.99
C ALA A 65 9.53 3.47 -16.94
N LEU A 66 9.53 2.24 -16.42
CA LEU A 66 9.24 1.03 -17.20
C LEU A 66 7.79 0.99 -17.68
N ALA A 67 6.83 1.33 -16.82
CA ALA A 67 5.41 1.30 -17.15
C ALA A 67 5.01 2.37 -18.19
N ASN A 68 5.71 3.51 -18.19
CA ASN A 68 5.29 4.69 -18.96
C ASN A 68 6.16 4.98 -20.21
N ARG A 69 7.14 4.13 -20.54
CA ARG A 69 8.06 4.36 -21.67
C ARG A 69 8.19 3.14 -22.57
N ARG A 70 8.53 3.39 -23.84
CA ARG A 70 8.99 2.38 -24.78
C ARG A 70 10.48 2.59 -25.03
N VAL A 71 11.24 1.52 -25.02
CA VAL A 71 12.66 1.43 -25.37
C VAL A 71 12.87 0.16 -26.19
N ASP A 72 14.02 0.05 -26.85
CA ASP A 72 14.33 -1.13 -27.68
C ASP A 72 14.61 -2.37 -26.83
N ASP A 73 14.43 -3.56 -27.42
CA ASP A 73 14.54 -4.85 -26.74
C ASP A 73 15.92 -5.05 -26.07
N GLU A 74 17.01 -4.58 -26.70
CA GLU A 74 18.37 -4.66 -26.13
C GLU A 74 18.47 -3.93 -24.78
N VAL A 75 17.82 -2.76 -24.66
CA VAL A 75 17.78 -2.01 -23.39
C VAL A 75 16.93 -2.77 -22.35
N LEU A 76 15.85 -3.42 -22.75
CA LEU A 76 15.03 -4.24 -21.86
C LEU A 76 15.78 -5.46 -21.34
N ASP A 77 16.59 -6.11 -22.19
CA ASP A 77 17.41 -7.25 -21.81
C ASP A 77 18.50 -6.84 -20.79
N GLU A 78 19.16 -5.70 -21.00
CA GLU A 78 20.13 -5.14 -20.04
C GLU A 78 19.50 -4.80 -18.68
N ILE A 79 18.31 -4.16 -18.70
CA ILE A 79 17.55 -3.86 -17.49
C ILE A 79 17.18 -5.15 -16.76
N THR A 80 16.70 -6.15 -17.49
CA THR A 80 16.30 -7.45 -16.93
C THR A 80 17.47 -8.11 -16.21
N ALA A 81 18.63 -8.22 -16.88
CA ALA A 81 19.83 -8.80 -16.27
C ALA A 81 20.26 -8.06 -14.99
N THR A 82 20.16 -6.73 -14.99
CA THR A 82 20.52 -5.89 -13.84
C THR A 82 19.55 -6.09 -12.66
N VAL A 83 18.24 -6.11 -12.94
CA VAL A 83 17.19 -6.28 -11.93
C VAL A 83 17.25 -7.68 -11.31
N GLU A 84 17.40 -8.73 -12.13
CA GLU A 84 17.54 -10.11 -11.67
C GLU A 84 18.78 -10.30 -10.79
N ALA A 85 19.94 -9.78 -11.21
CA ALA A 85 21.15 -9.83 -10.40
C ALA A 85 21.00 -9.07 -9.06
N THR A 86 20.23 -7.99 -9.05
CA THR A 86 19.94 -7.22 -7.84
C THR A 86 18.97 -7.97 -6.91
N ALA A 87 17.92 -8.57 -7.47
CA ALA A 87 16.97 -9.40 -6.74
C ALA A 87 17.66 -10.60 -6.09
N ALA A 88 18.49 -11.33 -6.84
CA ALA A 88 19.26 -12.47 -6.31
C ALA A 88 20.17 -12.09 -5.13
N ARG A 89 20.70 -10.86 -5.10
CA ARG A 89 21.47 -10.35 -3.95
C ARG A 89 20.59 -10.06 -2.74
N LEU A 90 19.38 -9.52 -2.93
CA LEU A 90 18.41 -9.29 -1.85
C LEU A 90 17.90 -10.61 -1.26
N GLU A 91 17.69 -11.63 -2.10
CA GLU A 91 17.22 -12.96 -1.70
C GLU A 91 18.25 -13.75 -0.87
N GLN A 92 19.52 -13.40 -0.93
CA GLN A 92 20.56 -13.91 -0.02
C GLN A 92 20.46 -13.33 1.40
N GLY A 93 19.66 -12.27 1.58
CA GLY A 93 19.41 -11.66 2.87
C GLY A 93 18.45 -12.46 3.75
N THR A 94 18.28 -12.00 4.99
CA THR A 94 17.34 -12.61 5.93
C THR A 94 15.89 -12.24 5.57
N LEU A 95 14.98 -13.20 5.66
CA LEU A 95 13.56 -12.94 5.50
C LEU A 95 13.08 -11.95 6.57
N ARG A 96 12.43 -10.90 6.08
CA ARG A 96 11.84 -9.84 6.88
C ARG A 96 10.48 -10.27 7.44
N VAL A 97 10.23 -9.99 8.72
CA VAL A 97 8.90 -10.11 9.33
C VAL A 97 8.36 -8.71 9.58
N LYS A 98 7.19 -8.40 9.00
CA LYS A 98 6.63 -7.04 9.05
C LYS A 98 6.41 -6.55 10.48
N ILE A 99 5.95 -7.42 11.38
CA ILE A 99 5.63 -7.01 12.77
C ILE A 99 6.89 -6.59 13.54
N ASP A 100 8.02 -7.27 13.36
CA ASP A 100 9.28 -6.96 14.06
C ASP A 100 9.73 -5.53 13.70
N ASP A 101 9.62 -5.18 12.44
CA ASP A 101 9.97 -3.86 11.96
C ASP A 101 8.99 -2.78 12.42
N MET A 102 7.70 -3.09 12.46
CA MET A 102 6.72 -2.17 13.04
C MET A 102 7.05 -1.92 14.52
N LEU A 103 7.40 -2.95 15.28
CA LEU A 103 7.76 -2.84 16.70
C LEU A 103 9.13 -2.20 16.95
N SER A 104 9.98 -2.09 15.95
CA SER A 104 11.21 -1.28 16.05
C SER A 104 10.93 0.22 16.19
N ARG A 105 9.71 0.66 15.86
CA ARG A 105 9.30 2.06 15.89
C ARG A 105 8.57 2.36 17.21
N PRO A 106 9.05 3.28 18.05
CA PRO A 106 8.49 3.51 19.39
C PRO A 106 6.98 3.73 19.42
N TYR A 107 6.45 4.62 18.57
CA TYR A 107 5.02 4.93 18.54
C TYR A 107 4.15 3.76 18.04
N LEU A 108 4.66 2.93 17.11
CA LEU A 108 3.95 1.74 16.66
C LEU A 108 3.97 0.66 17.74
N ARG A 109 5.11 0.48 18.43
CA ARG A 109 5.23 -0.43 19.56
C ARG A 109 4.20 -0.12 20.64
N GLU A 110 4.09 1.13 21.06
CA GLU A 110 3.12 1.55 22.08
C GLU A 110 1.68 1.16 21.70
N ILE A 111 1.28 1.40 20.45
CA ILE A 111 -0.05 1.04 19.94
C ILE A 111 -0.28 -0.49 19.98
N TYR A 112 0.74 -1.29 19.66
CA TYR A 112 0.65 -2.76 19.65
C TYR A 112 0.80 -3.39 21.04
N GLU A 113 1.39 -2.68 22.01
CA GLU A 113 1.46 -3.07 23.43
C GLU A 113 0.18 -2.69 24.20
N GLY A 114 -0.86 -2.23 23.51
CA GLY A 114 -2.18 -1.95 24.10
C GLY A 114 -2.34 -0.52 24.62
N GLN A 115 -1.50 0.43 24.18
CA GLN A 115 -1.75 1.85 24.39
C GLN A 115 -2.74 2.37 23.35
N TYR A 116 -3.94 2.75 23.79
CA TYR A 116 -5.02 3.23 22.91
C TYR A 116 -5.21 4.76 22.99
N PHE A 117 -4.11 5.50 23.13
CA PHE A 117 -4.14 6.95 23.18
C PHE A 117 -4.06 7.55 21.77
N PRO A 118 -4.81 8.63 21.49
CA PRO A 118 -4.62 9.39 20.27
C PRO A 118 -3.17 9.84 20.10
N LEU A 119 -2.69 9.88 18.86
CA LEU A 119 -1.38 10.46 18.57
C LEU A 119 -1.37 11.94 19.00
N PRO A 120 -0.27 12.44 19.58
CA PRO A 120 -0.15 13.83 20.02
C PRO A 120 0.10 14.75 18.82
N LEU A 121 -0.92 14.87 17.96
CA LEU A 121 -0.91 15.64 16.72
C LEU A 121 -1.86 16.84 16.84
N GLU A 122 -1.43 17.97 16.30
CA GLU A 122 -2.24 19.16 16.08
C GLU A 122 -2.90 19.13 14.69
N PRO A 123 -4.00 19.86 14.46
CA PRO A 123 -4.57 20.01 13.12
C PRO A 123 -3.53 20.52 12.11
N GLY A 124 -3.38 19.81 10.99
CA GLY A 124 -2.39 20.07 9.94
C GLY A 124 -1.12 19.22 10.05
N ASP A 125 -0.88 18.55 11.18
CA ASP A 125 0.27 17.65 11.31
C ASP A 125 0.11 16.41 10.42
N GLU A 126 1.22 15.97 9.83
CA GLU A 126 1.27 14.75 9.01
C GLU A 126 1.17 13.50 9.87
N ILE A 127 0.30 12.58 9.47
CA ILE A 127 0.06 11.31 10.15
C ILE A 127 0.93 10.25 9.48
N GLU A 128 1.89 9.73 10.22
CA GLU A 128 2.64 8.56 9.78
C GLU A 128 1.84 7.28 10.06
N PHE A 129 1.18 6.74 9.03
CA PHE A 129 0.34 5.54 9.15
C PHE A 129 1.15 4.23 9.31
N ASP A 130 1.54 3.61 8.20
CA ASP A 130 2.42 2.43 8.15
C ASP A 130 3.47 2.67 7.05
N PRO A 131 4.76 2.80 7.39
CA PRO A 131 5.81 3.13 6.43
C PRO A 131 6.00 2.03 5.37
N PHE A 132 5.45 0.84 5.58
CA PHE A 132 5.51 -0.29 4.66
C PHE A 132 4.20 -0.51 3.90
N SER A 133 3.20 0.37 4.05
CA SER A 133 1.94 0.23 3.35
C SER A 133 2.07 0.52 1.85
N ILE A 134 1.16 -0.04 1.06
CA ILE A 134 1.14 0.15 -0.40
C ILE A 134 0.48 1.49 -0.79
N GLY A 135 -0.31 2.11 0.09
CA GLY A 135 -0.88 3.43 -0.13
C GLY A 135 0.12 4.54 0.18
N GLY A 136 0.46 4.74 1.45
CA GLY A 136 1.34 5.85 1.90
C GLY A 136 2.76 5.48 2.30
N GLY A 137 3.12 4.19 2.36
CA GLY A 137 4.39 3.76 2.92
C GLY A 137 5.62 4.16 2.10
N THR A 138 6.51 5.00 2.64
CA THR A 138 7.73 5.44 1.96
C THR A 138 8.75 4.32 1.75
N LEU A 139 8.68 3.26 2.57
CA LEU A 139 9.56 2.09 2.51
C LEU A 139 9.01 0.99 1.58
N HIS A 140 7.79 1.13 1.03
CA HIS A 140 7.25 0.18 0.08
C HIS A 140 7.66 0.54 -1.36
N PRO A 141 8.33 -0.36 -2.11
CA PRO A 141 8.83 -0.07 -3.47
C PRO A 141 7.75 0.07 -4.55
N ALA A 142 6.48 -0.09 -4.20
CA ALA A 142 5.32 0.00 -5.08
C ALA A 142 4.24 0.93 -4.49
N SER A 143 4.62 1.75 -3.49
CA SER A 143 3.69 2.67 -2.84
C SER A 143 3.06 3.67 -3.82
N VAL A 144 1.79 3.98 -3.60
CA VAL A 144 1.07 5.07 -4.28
C VAL A 144 1.51 6.45 -3.78
N ASN A 145 2.22 6.50 -2.64
CA ASN A 145 2.75 7.70 -2.01
C ASN A 145 1.67 8.71 -1.57
N VAL A 146 0.61 8.19 -0.93
CA VAL A 146 -0.42 9.00 -0.28
C VAL A 146 0.12 9.60 1.01
N ARG A 147 -0.21 10.87 1.27
CA ARG A 147 0.10 11.57 2.53
C ARG A 147 -1.19 11.83 3.29
N TYR A 148 -1.12 11.79 4.62
CA TYR A 148 -2.28 11.90 5.51
C TYR A 148 -2.04 13.01 6.52
N PHE A 149 -3.06 13.80 6.84
CA PHE A 149 -2.94 14.91 7.79
C PHE A 149 -4.13 14.93 8.74
N LYS A 150 -3.88 15.32 9.98
CA LYS A 150 -4.96 15.52 10.96
C LYS A 150 -5.79 16.74 10.56
N GLU A 151 -7.11 16.55 10.43
CA GLU A 151 -8.05 17.67 10.29
C GLU A 151 -8.66 18.03 11.66
N SER A 152 -9.10 17.00 12.40
CA SER A 152 -9.63 17.09 13.75
C SER A 152 -9.49 15.74 14.45
N ASP A 153 -10.03 15.56 15.65
CA ASP A 153 -9.98 14.27 16.34
C ASP A 153 -10.83 13.17 15.67
N ASP A 154 -11.79 13.56 14.83
CA ASP A 154 -12.70 12.63 14.14
C ASP A 154 -12.63 12.74 12.60
N ALA A 155 -11.63 13.46 12.07
CA ALA A 155 -11.41 13.58 10.64
C ALA A 155 -9.94 13.72 10.24
N VAL A 156 -9.62 13.19 9.06
CA VAL A 156 -8.32 13.30 8.40
C VAL A 156 -8.48 13.81 6.98
N THR A 157 -7.48 14.53 6.50
CA THR A 157 -7.32 14.82 5.07
C THR A 157 -6.17 14.02 4.50
N GLY A 158 -6.09 13.96 3.17
CA GLY A 158 -4.95 13.37 2.51
C GLY A 158 -4.69 13.98 1.14
N GLU A 159 -3.48 13.76 0.66
CA GLU A 159 -3.01 14.25 -0.63
C GLU A 159 -2.36 13.10 -1.41
N ALA A 160 -2.67 13.02 -2.70
CA ALA A 160 -2.05 12.05 -3.59
C ALA A 160 -1.86 12.63 -4.99
N VAL A 161 -0.76 12.27 -5.65
CA VAL A 161 -0.58 12.42 -7.09
C VAL A 161 -0.37 11.02 -7.65
N VAL A 162 -1.42 10.44 -8.22
CA VAL A 162 -1.37 9.05 -8.66
C VAL A 162 -0.65 8.94 -10.00
N ASP A 163 0.48 8.22 -10.02
CA ASP A 163 1.28 8.04 -11.23
C ASP A 163 0.51 7.25 -12.32
N PRO A 164 0.70 7.58 -13.61
CA PRO A 164 0.09 6.86 -14.72
C PRO A 164 0.31 5.34 -14.75
N MET A 165 1.33 4.81 -14.08
CA MET A 165 1.52 3.36 -13.94
C MET A 165 0.37 2.65 -13.20
N PHE A 166 -0.45 3.41 -12.45
CA PHE A 166 -1.64 2.92 -11.75
C PHE A 166 -2.94 3.12 -12.54
N ALA A 167 -2.84 3.39 -13.84
CA ALA A 167 -4.00 3.48 -14.72
C ALA A 167 -4.76 2.14 -14.77
N GLY A 168 -6.09 2.23 -14.82
CA GLY A 168 -6.93 1.07 -15.18
C GLY A 168 -7.46 1.26 -16.60
N PRO A 169 -8.52 2.07 -16.77
CA PRO A 169 -8.86 2.61 -18.08
C PRO A 169 -7.79 3.60 -18.58
N PRO A 170 -7.74 3.86 -19.89
CA PRO A 170 -6.91 4.93 -20.43
C PRO A 170 -7.11 6.25 -19.66
N GLU A 171 -5.99 6.83 -19.21
CA GLU A 171 -5.93 8.15 -18.54
C GLU A 171 -6.70 8.27 -17.21
N ARG A 172 -7.14 7.16 -16.60
CA ARG A 172 -7.88 7.18 -15.32
C ARG A 172 -7.27 6.22 -14.31
N THR A 173 -7.23 6.65 -13.06
CA THR A 173 -6.76 5.80 -11.96
C THR A 173 -7.59 4.53 -11.90
N HIS A 174 -6.93 3.38 -11.75
CA HIS A 174 -7.62 2.11 -11.60
C HIS A 174 -8.55 2.17 -10.37
N GLY A 175 -9.81 1.76 -10.52
CA GLY A 175 -10.79 1.86 -9.43
C GLY A 175 -10.33 1.19 -8.14
N GLY A 176 -9.69 0.01 -8.26
CA GLY A 176 -9.08 -0.68 -7.12
C GLY A 176 -7.95 0.08 -6.40
N VAL A 177 -7.19 0.92 -7.12
CA VAL A 177 -6.18 1.79 -6.50
C VAL A 177 -6.86 2.91 -5.72
N VAL A 178 -7.95 3.49 -6.25
CA VAL A 178 -8.74 4.48 -5.51
C VAL A 178 -9.36 3.87 -4.25
N ALA A 179 -9.87 2.63 -4.33
CA ALA A 179 -10.41 1.92 -3.16
C ALA A 179 -9.33 1.68 -2.09
N LEU A 180 -8.11 1.31 -2.50
CA LEU A 180 -6.95 1.16 -1.62
C LEU A 180 -6.59 2.47 -0.92
N ILE A 181 -6.56 3.59 -1.66
CA ILE A 181 -6.28 4.93 -1.08
C ILE A 181 -7.33 5.28 -0.03
N ILE A 182 -8.61 5.01 -0.31
CA ILE A 182 -9.71 5.28 0.63
C ILE A 182 -9.60 4.41 1.88
N ASP A 183 -9.33 3.12 1.72
CA ASP A 183 -9.17 2.18 2.85
C ASP A 183 -8.04 2.61 3.78
N GLU A 184 -6.88 2.98 3.23
CA GLU A 184 -5.76 3.47 4.05
C GLU A 184 -6.02 4.85 4.67
N LEU A 185 -6.72 5.77 3.99
CA LEU A 185 -7.11 7.06 4.56
C LEU A 185 -7.99 6.87 5.81
N MET A 186 -8.99 5.99 5.71
CA MET A 186 -9.84 5.61 6.84
C MET A 186 -9.06 4.85 7.93
N GLY A 187 -8.08 4.04 7.53
CA GLY A 187 -7.11 3.41 8.42
C GLY A 187 -6.26 4.43 9.18
N ALA A 188 -5.80 5.49 8.52
CA ALA A 188 -5.03 6.58 9.13
C ALA A 188 -5.86 7.35 10.17
N LEU A 189 -7.16 7.55 9.93
CA LEU A 189 -8.09 8.11 10.91
C LEU A 189 -8.19 7.24 12.17
N ASN A 190 -8.34 5.92 12.01
CA ASN A 190 -8.34 5.00 13.16
C ASN A 190 -7.00 5.04 13.91
N ARG A 191 -5.89 5.04 13.16
CA ARG A 191 -4.53 5.08 13.72
C ARG A 191 -4.30 6.35 14.54
N MET A 192 -4.66 7.51 14.00
CA MET A 192 -4.54 8.81 14.66
C MET A 192 -5.27 8.83 16.01
N ARG A 193 -6.42 8.15 16.11
CA ARG A 193 -7.20 8.03 17.36
C ARG A 193 -6.69 6.95 18.32
N GLY A 194 -5.52 6.36 18.04
CA GLY A 194 -4.96 5.27 18.84
C GLY A 194 -5.75 3.98 18.73
N ARG A 195 -6.50 3.76 17.64
CA ARG A 195 -7.38 2.61 17.47
C ARG A 195 -6.83 1.62 16.46
N GLN A 196 -6.79 0.36 16.86
CA GLN A 196 -6.55 -0.76 15.96
C GLN A 196 -7.90 -1.34 15.53
N ALA A 197 -8.28 -1.05 14.29
CA ALA A 197 -9.54 -1.48 13.70
C ALA A 197 -9.30 -2.13 12.34
N TYR A 198 -10.02 -3.21 12.05
CA TYR A 198 -9.96 -3.91 10.77
C TYR A 198 -11.13 -3.48 9.88
N THR A 199 -10.89 -3.36 8.58
CA THR A 199 -11.95 -3.12 7.60
C THR A 199 -12.92 -4.31 7.60
N GLY A 200 -14.16 -4.09 8.04
CA GLY A 200 -15.24 -5.08 8.00
C GLY A 200 -16.06 -4.98 6.72
N ARG A 201 -16.28 -3.76 6.21
CA ARG A 201 -16.91 -3.50 4.92
C ARG A 201 -16.41 -2.18 4.36
N LEU A 202 -16.21 -2.13 3.04
CA LEU A 202 -15.94 -0.90 2.30
C LEU A 202 -16.91 -0.81 1.12
N THR A 203 -17.63 0.29 1.00
CA THR A 203 -18.55 0.57 -0.11
C THR A 203 -18.07 1.83 -0.82
N VAL A 204 -17.74 1.71 -2.11
CA VAL A 204 -17.15 2.80 -2.90
C VAL A 204 -18.07 3.13 -4.06
N HIS A 205 -18.42 4.41 -4.20
CA HIS A 205 -19.21 4.92 -5.31
C HIS A 205 -18.37 5.85 -6.18
N TYR A 206 -18.07 5.40 -7.39
CA TYR A 206 -17.38 6.20 -8.40
C TYR A 206 -18.38 7.14 -9.07
N ARG A 207 -18.24 8.45 -8.83
CA ARG A 207 -19.14 9.51 -9.32
C ARG A 207 -18.63 10.11 -10.63
N ALA A 208 -17.33 10.29 -10.71
CA ALA A 208 -16.62 10.78 -11.88
C ALA A 208 -15.27 10.09 -12.00
N ALA A 209 -14.61 10.30 -13.13
CA ALA A 209 -13.34 9.66 -13.41
C ALA A 209 -12.23 10.28 -12.54
N THR A 210 -11.46 9.46 -11.83
CA THR A 210 -10.32 9.94 -11.03
C THR A 210 -9.11 10.16 -11.94
N PRO A 211 -8.56 11.39 -12.03
CA PRO A 211 -7.46 11.69 -12.93
C PRO A 211 -6.11 11.19 -12.39
N LEU A 212 -5.17 10.95 -13.31
CA LEU A 212 -3.78 10.59 -13.05
C LEU A 212 -2.88 11.83 -13.16
N GLY A 213 -1.75 11.84 -12.44
CA GLY A 213 -0.69 12.85 -12.59
C GLY A 213 -1.05 14.27 -12.12
N VAL A 214 -2.20 14.43 -11.44
CA VAL A 214 -2.64 15.71 -10.86
C VAL A 214 -2.93 15.54 -9.37
N PRO A 215 -2.88 16.62 -8.57
CA PRO A 215 -3.25 16.57 -7.16
C PRO A 215 -4.69 16.09 -6.96
N LEU A 216 -4.85 15.12 -6.06
CA LEU A 216 -6.11 14.68 -5.50
C LEU A 216 -6.20 15.11 -4.05
N HIS A 217 -7.35 15.62 -3.65
CA HIS A 217 -7.67 15.95 -2.26
C HIS A 217 -8.60 14.90 -1.68
N LEU A 218 -8.20 14.37 -0.53
CA LEU A 218 -8.88 13.28 0.15
C LEU A 218 -9.39 13.79 1.49
N ARG A 219 -10.54 13.28 1.93
CA ARG A 219 -11.05 13.53 3.28
C ARG A 219 -11.78 12.31 3.80
N ALA A 220 -11.54 11.92 5.04
CA ALA A 220 -12.33 10.92 5.74
C ALA A 220 -12.73 11.41 7.13
N TRP A 221 -13.91 11.02 7.59
CA TRP A 221 -14.43 11.40 8.90
C TRP A 221 -15.29 10.30 9.51
N ILE A 222 -15.41 10.30 10.84
CA ILE A 222 -16.28 9.38 11.57
C ILE A 222 -17.72 9.87 11.46
N GLU A 223 -18.61 8.97 11.05
CA GLU A 223 -20.06 9.19 11.12
C GLU A 223 -20.59 8.79 12.50
N SER A 224 -20.24 7.58 12.96
CA SER A 224 -20.72 7.05 14.22
C SER A 224 -19.82 5.95 14.78
N THR A 225 -19.91 5.75 16.09
CA THR A 225 -19.28 4.64 16.80
C THR A 225 -20.30 3.94 17.70
N SER A 226 -20.36 2.61 17.61
CA SER A 226 -21.25 1.80 18.46
C SER A 226 -20.56 0.50 18.85
N GLY A 227 -20.25 0.37 20.15
CA GLY A 227 -19.45 -0.74 20.67
C GLY A 227 -18.09 -0.84 19.98
N ARG A 228 -17.89 -1.91 19.19
CA ARG A 228 -16.67 -2.14 18.39
C ARG A 228 -16.75 -1.65 16.95
N LYS A 229 -17.90 -1.11 16.52
CA LYS A 229 -18.13 -0.68 15.15
C LYS A 229 -17.83 0.81 15.01
N ILE A 230 -17.06 1.17 14.00
CA ILE A 230 -16.78 2.55 13.61
C ILE A 230 -17.24 2.70 12.16
N VAL A 231 -18.23 3.56 11.94
CA VAL A 231 -18.66 3.91 10.58
C VAL A 231 -17.98 5.21 10.18
N GLN A 232 -17.36 5.21 9.02
CA GLN A 232 -16.64 6.34 8.45
C GLN A 232 -17.12 6.63 7.04
N HIS A 233 -17.03 7.89 6.64
CA HIS A 233 -17.17 8.31 5.25
C HIS A 233 -15.85 8.82 4.71
N ALA A 234 -15.70 8.75 3.39
CA ALA A 234 -14.59 9.40 2.70
C ALA A 234 -15.00 9.97 1.34
N GLU A 235 -14.26 10.96 0.90
CA GLU A 235 -14.36 11.58 -0.41
C GLU A 235 -12.99 11.73 -1.07
N VAL A 236 -12.99 11.63 -2.39
CA VAL A 236 -11.83 11.91 -3.26
C VAL A 236 -12.25 12.96 -4.26
N HIS A 237 -11.56 14.10 -4.26
CA HIS A 237 -11.78 15.22 -5.17
C HIS A 237 -10.58 15.38 -6.11
N GLY A 238 -10.87 15.50 -7.40
CA GLY A 238 -9.92 15.95 -8.41
C GLY A 238 -10.12 17.44 -8.73
N PRO A 239 -9.41 17.97 -9.74
CA PRO A 239 -9.53 19.38 -10.14
C PRO A 239 -10.95 19.80 -10.58
N GLU A 240 -11.74 18.85 -11.09
CA GLU A 240 -13.12 19.07 -11.55
C GLU A 240 -14.18 18.82 -10.46
N GLY A 241 -13.76 18.45 -9.25
CA GLY A 241 -14.63 18.18 -8.10
C GLY A 241 -14.67 16.71 -7.69
N LEU A 242 -15.81 16.29 -7.12
CA LEU A 242 -15.97 14.97 -6.50
C LEU A 242 -15.84 13.83 -7.52
N CYS A 243 -14.81 13.00 -7.35
CA CYS A 243 -14.62 11.78 -8.13
C CYS A 243 -15.28 10.57 -7.46
N VAL A 244 -15.12 10.43 -6.14
CA VAL A 244 -15.54 9.24 -5.41
C VAL A 244 -16.06 9.63 -4.03
N ASN A 245 -17.13 8.97 -3.58
CA ASN A 245 -17.48 8.91 -2.16
C ASN A 245 -17.60 7.47 -1.67
N ALA A 246 -17.35 7.25 -0.39
CA ALA A 246 -17.30 5.93 0.20
C ALA A 246 -17.82 5.90 1.64
N GLU A 247 -18.23 4.71 2.06
CA GLU A 247 -18.57 4.37 3.44
C GLU A 247 -17.76 3.14 3.86
N GLY A 248 -17.12 3.23 5.02
CA GLY A 248 -16.34 2.15 5.62
C GLY A 248 -16.91 1.77 6.98
N LEU A 249 -17.06 0.47 7.22
CA LEU A 249 -17.29 -0.11 8.54
C LEU A 249 -15.99 -0.73 9.02
N PHE A 250 -15.45 -0.22 10.11
CA PHE A 250 -14.29 -0.76 10.79
C PHE A 250 -14.69 -1.43 12.10
N ILE A 251 -14.02 -2.53 12.42
CA ILE A 251 -14.25 -3.34 13.61
C ILE A 251 -13.01 -3.26 14.49
N LEU A 252 -13.14 -2.67 15.67
CA LEU A 252 -12.08 -2.68 16.69
C LEU A 252 -11.68 -4.12 17.02
N ARG A 253 -10.37 -4.33 17.24
CA ARG A 253 -9.86 -5.58 17.80
C ARG A 253 -10.62 -5.96 19.07
N ALA A 254 -10.73 -7.25 19.32
CA ALA A 254 -11.50 -7.76 20.46
C ALA A 254 -10.90 -7.37 21.83
N ASP A 255 -9.59 -7.17 21.88
CA ASP A 255 -8.81 -6.75 23.06
C ASP A 255 -8.74 -5.22 23.24
N ALA A 256 -9.29 -4.45 22.30
CA ALA A 256 -9.33 -3.00 22.40
C ALA A 256 -10.45 -2.53 23.35
N PRO A 257 -10.19 -1.53 24.22
CA PRO A 257 -11.22 -0.96 25.07
C PRO A 257 -12.33 -0.33 24.20
N PRO A 258 -13.60 -0.44 24.61
CA PRO A 258 -14.71 0.14 23.88
C PRO A 258 -14.52 1.66 23.72
N ILE A 259 -15.07 2.21 22.63
CA ILE A 259 -15.11 3.66 22.44
C ILE A 259 -16.15 4.20 23.41
N PRO A 260 -15.82 5.18 24.27
CA PRO A 260 -16.81 5.84 25.12
C PRO A 260 -17.97 6.35 24.26
N GLU A 261 -19.20 6.06 24.65
CA GLU A 261 -20.38 6.63 23.98
C GLU A 261 -20.40 8.14 24.26
N GLY A 262 -20.51 8.94 23.20
CA GLY A 262 -20.68 10.39 23.24
C GLY A 262 -22.14 10.78 23.28
#